data_AF-A0A1T4X5U8-F1
#
_entry.id   AF-A0A1T4X5U8-F1
#
_cell.length_a   1.000
_cell.length_b   1.000
_cell.length_c   1.000
_cell.angle_alpha   90.00
_cell.angle_beta   90.00
_cell.angle_gamma   90.00
#
_symmetry.space_group_name_H-M   'P 1'
#
loop_
_entity.id
_entity.type
_entity.pdbx_description
1 polymer ?
#
loop_
_entity_poly.entity_id
_entity_poly.type
_entity_poly.pdbx_seq_one_letter_code
_entity_poly.pdbx_strand_id
1 'polypeptide(L)'
;MTIYSVSDAYKTAIRARTRTDRVTGTLTLTNGTVLNLDAADLMSGSLTLDNQCVTGEELAFGCAYLGQAALNLRTDLSRHAFYGAKLVLHYGLQLPGGRWETVPLGVYTVAEAERRALYVSIKAYDNILALQQKYDGTTMQGTAYALLGQIAAACGLTLGQTEAEIGALNPNAALVCQLSGADGLATWRECAAAVAQLVGGFAAADRAGRLVLRTFAEKPCAALTAAARSEAAVSDFACHYAALSIETDDGSFAAGRSQDTGLTMRISNMTLAEKGLPATRQQITDNLFAALQRLDYVPATVTMPGDPAFEPGDRVALPMEDGTAPEMLVTHFVWRYRGRQTLKGVGRNPYLGGTTDGATEKALRRLQNSAESKRIVYYSFTNPAELAVQTVETPAVAIAFTAVEETSAMFLAQLLLDAAPDTGKVLTLTVRYYINDVPVENFAPQQRLETGAHTLALFYPFASVEAGTVTRLSVRLVCAGGTVKIAPYGIKATVTGQGMASETPWDGTLECEETLLPIAIKARSINV
;
A
#
# COMPACT_ATOMS: atom_id res chain seq x y z
N MET A 1 29.77 3.15 -0.62
CA MET A 1 29.37 4.36 -1.35
C MET A 1 28.47 5.13 -0.41
N THR A 2 28.72 6.42 -0.14
CA THR A 2 27.73 7.25 0.58
C THR A 2 26.48 7.35 -0.29
N ILE A 3 25.31 7.38 0.32
CA ILE A 3 24.06 7.62 -0.37
C ILE A 3 24.08 8.98 -1.11
N TYR A 4 24.77 9.98 -0.56
CA TYR A 4 25.11 11.23 -1.24
C TYR A 4 26.62 11.38 -1.40
N SER A 5 27.11 11.56 -2.64
CA SER A 5 28.55 11.64 -2.92
C SER A 5 29.09 13.06 -2.79
N VAL A 6 30.22 13.19 -2.09
CA VAL A 6 30.99 14.44 -1.90
C VAL A 6 32.45 14.21 -2.27
N SER A 7 33.19 15.28 -2.58
CA SER A 7 34.59 15.15 -2.97
C SER A 7 35.48 14.68 -1.79
N ASP A 8 36.62 14.08 -2.10
CA ASP A 8 37.58 13.72 -1.04
C ASP A 8 38.13 14.96 -0.32
N ALA A 9 38.24 16.10 -1.03
CA ALA A 9 38.60 17.37 -0.42
C ALA A 9 37.54 17.84 0.61
N TYR A 10 36.24 17.63 0.31
CA TYR A 10 35.18 17.87 1.28
C TYR A 10 35.32 16.97 2.49
N LYS A 11 35.51 15.64 2.29
CA LYS A 11 35.67 14.68 3.38
C LYS A 11 36.82 15.04 4.32
N THR A 12 37.92 15.56 3.79
CA THR A 12 39.03 16.08 4.59
C THR A 12 38.64 17.38 5.32
N ALA A 13 38.07 18.35 4.60
CA ALA A 13 37.73 19.67 5.14
C ALA A 13 36.67 19.61 6.25
N ILE A 14 35.65 18.75 6.11
CA ILE A 14 34.55 18.64 7.07
C ILE A 14 35.01 18.02 8.41
N ARG A 15 36.18 17.37 8.43
CA ARG A 15 36.80 16.81 9.65
C ARG A 15 37.80 17.77 10.30
N ALA A 16 38.03 18.96 9.74
CA ALA A 16 38.90 19.96 10.35
C ALA A 16 38.31 20.49 11.67
N ARG A 17 39.23 20.84 12.60
CA ARG A 17 38.87 21.45 13.90
C ARG A 17 38.15 22.79 13.74
N THR A 18 38.59 23.58 12.77
CA THR A 18 37.98 24.86 12.41
C THR A 18 37.53 24.80 10.97
N ARG A 19 36.31 25.24 10.70
CA ARG A 19 35.68 25.20 9.38
C ARG A 19 35.16 26.56 9.02
N THR A 20 35.33 26.94 7.76
CA THR A 20 34.61 28.06 7.18
C THR A 20 33.41 27.50 6.43
N ASP A 21 32.23 27.66 7.02
CA ASP A 21 30.99 27.13 6.49
C ASP A 21 29.89 28.19 6.40
N ARG A 22 28.89 27.91 5.57
CA ARG A 22 27.71 28.75 5.41
C ARG A 22 26.48 27.89 5.16
N VAL A 23 25.32 28.42 5.52
CA VAL A 23 24.04 27.94 4.99
C VAL A 23 23.45 29.04 4.13
N THR A 24 22.95 28.65 2.97
CA THR A 24 22.15 29.50 2.09
C THR A 24 20.89 28.78 1.68
N GLY A 25 19.85 29.51 1.33
CA GLY A 25 18.61 28.90 0.90
C GLY A 25 17.62 29.87 0.30
N THR A 26 16.47 29.35 -0.08
CA THR A 26 15.32 30.12 -0.53
C THR A 26 14.06 29.65 0.18
N LEU A 27 13.21 30.59 0.54
CA LEU A 27 11.87 30.36 1.02
C LEU A 27 10.89 31.03 0.06
N THR A 28 10.23 30.22 -0.77
CA THR A 28 9.25 30.67 -1.75
C THR A 28 7.85 30.56 -1.15
N LEU A 29 7.22 31.70 -0.87
CA LEU A 29 5.87 31.77 -0.33
C LEU A 29 4.82 31.36 -1.37
N THR A 30 3.61 31.03 -0.92
CA THR A 30 2.51 30.56 -1.79
C THR A 30 2.02 31.63 -2.77
N ASN A 31 2.27 32.91 -2.51
CA ASN A 31 1.99 34.01 -3.42
C ASN A 31 3.11 34.26 -4.46
N GLY A 32 4.16 33.43 -4.46
CA GLY A 32 5.31 33.52 -5.37
C GLY A 32 6.47 34.40 -4.88
N THR A 33 6.32 35.10 -3.74
CA THR A 33 7.43 35.88 -3.17
C THR A 33 8.58 34.96 -2.76
N VAL A 34 9.80 35.28 -3.21
CA VAL A 34 11.02 34.53 -2.86
C VAL A 34 11.82 35.31 -1.84
N LEU A 35 12.07 34.69 -0.68
CA LEU A 35 12.98 35.19 0.34
C LEU A 35 14.30 34.41 0.23
N ASN A 36 15.41 35.11 0.00
CA ASN A 36 16.73 34.49 0.09
C ASN A 36 17.11 34.39 1.57
N LEU A 37 17.66 33.25 1.96
CA LEU A 37 18.10 32.97 3.32
C LEU A 37 19.61 32.86 3.37
N ASP A 38 20.21 33.55 4.32
CA ASP A 38 21.58 33.34 4.75
C ASP A 38 21.69 33.11 6.27
N ALA A 39 22.91 32.99 6.78
CA ALA A 39 23.15 32.73 8.19
C ALA A 39 22.72 33.89 9.11
N ALA A 40 22.62 35.14 8.62
CA ALA A 40 22.20 36.31 9.39
C ALA A 40 20.68 36.36 9.59
N ASP A 41 19.91 35.80 8.64
CA ASP A 41 18.45 35.67 8.76
C ASP A 41 18.04 34.65 9.84
N LEU A 42 18.90 33.68 10.12
CA LEU A 42 18.64 32.59 11.05
C LEU A 42 19.10 32.93 12.47
N MET A 43 18.28 32.62 13.48
CA MET A 43 18.77 32.63 14.87
C MET A 43 19.90 31.61 15.02
N SER A 44 20.99 32.00 15.67
CA SER A 44 22.17 31.15 15.85
C SER A 44 21.80 29.82 16.49
N GLY A 45 22.26 28.72 15.87
CA GLY A 45 22.01 27.34 16.34
C GLY A 45 20.57 26.84 16.18
N SER A 46 19.69 27.58 15.50
CA SER A 46 18.28 27.18 15.36
C SER A 46 18.03 26.16 14.24
N LEU A 47 18.82 26.19 13.17
CA LEU A 47 18.62 25.30 12.03
C LEU A 47 18.98 23.86 12.40
N THR A 48 17.97 23.00 12.36
CA THR A 48 18.06 21.57 12.66
C THR A 48 17.42 20.77 11.52
N LEU A 49 18.08 19.69 11.11
CA LEU A 49 17.53 18.66 10.23
C LEU A 49 17.39 17.36 11.03
N ASP A 50 16.26 16.70 10.91
CA ASP A 50 15.93 15.46 11.61
C ASP A 50 15.30 14.49 10.60
N ASN A 51 15.91 13.32 10.40
CA ASN A 51 15.37 12.33 9.48
C ASN A 51 15.77 10.90 9.86
N GLN A 52 14.87 9.95 9.62
CA GLN A 52 15.06 8.54 9.92
C GLN A 52 14.45 7.64 8.83
N CYS A 53 14.79 6.36 8.83
CA CYS A 53 14.29 5.39 7.86
C CYS A 53 13.65 4.14 8.48
N VAL A 54 13.49 4.14 9.81
CA VAL A 54 12.83 3.09 10.61
C VAL A 54 11.96 3.75 11.67
N THR A 55 10.87 3.12 12.07
CA THR A 55 9.91 3.68 13.06
C THR A 55 10.09 3.11 14.47
N GLY A 56 10.68 1.92 14.60
CA GLY A 56 10.85 1.23 15.86
C GLY A 56 12.31 1.21 16.36
N GLU A 57 12.56 0.32 17.31
CA GLU A 57 13.89 0.08 17.88
C GLU A 57 14.67 -1.01 17.14
N GLU A 58 14.13 -1.50 16.03
CA GLU A 58 14.72 -2.55 15.20
C GLU A 58 14.79 -2.13 13.74
N LEU A 59 15.71 -2.77 13.00
CA LEU A 59 15.75 -2.63 11.56
C LEU A 59 14.47 -3.21 10.95
N ALA A 60 13.83 -2.45 10.06
CA ALA A 60 12.63 -2.87 9.36
C ALA A 60 12.68 -2.40 7.90
N PHE A 61 12.05 -3.17 7.02
CA PHE A 61 11.82 -2.80 5.62
C PHE A 61 10.42 -2.22 5.45
N GLY A 62 10.27 -1.28 4.51
CA GLY A 62 8.99 -0.69 4.18
C GLY A 62 8.61 0.48 5.08
N CYS A 63 9.45 1.52 5.09
CA CYS A 63 9.13 2.78 5.75
C CYS A 63 9.09 3.93 4.73
N ALA A 64 8.29 4.95 5.02
CA ALA A 64 8.33 6.24 4.36
C ALA A 64 8.19 7.31 5.46
N TYR A 65 9.32 7.82 5.94
CA TYR A 65 9.37 8.78 7.03
C TYR A 65 9.40 10.21 6.50
N LEU A 66 8.81 11.16 7.24
CA LEU A 66 8.84 12.57 6.89
C LEU A 66 10.07 13.23 7.52
N GLY A 67 11.09 13.52 6.73
CA GLY A 67 12.23 14.31 7.19
C GLY A 67 11.79 15.73 7.55
N GLN A 68 12.34 16.28 8.62
CA GLN A 68 11.98 17.60 9.15
C GLN A 68 13.16 18.57 9.08
N ALA A 69 12.90 19.78 8.61
CA ALA A 69 13.75 20.95 8.80
C ALA A 69 13.07 21.93 9.77
N ALA A 70 13.77 22.30 10.83
CA ALA A 70 13.31 23.30 11.81
C ALA A 70 14.28 24.47 11.85
N LEU A 71 13.78 25.71 11.86
CA LEU A 71 14.60 26.92 11.94
C LEU A 71 13.83 28.08 12.58
N ASN A 72 14.55 29.07 13.10
CA ASN A 72 13.97 30.31 13.61
C ASN A 72 14.41 31.49 12.73
N LEU A 73 13.46 32.08 12.01
CA LEU A 73 13.68 33.14 11.03
C LEU A 73 13.44 34.53 11.63
N ARG A 74 14.43 35.42 11.54
CA ARG A 74 14.26 36.84 11.88
C ARG A 74 13.47 37.52 10.77
N THR A 75 12.23 37.92 11.04
CA THR A 75 11.36 38.50 10.03
C THR A 75 10.18 39.24 10.65
N ASP A 76 9.78 40.34 10.00
CA ASP A 76 8.56 41.07 10.33
C ASP A 76 7.30 40.45 9.70
N LEU A 77 7.47 39.50 8.77
CA LEU A 77 6.35 38.83 8.12
C LEU A 77 5.46 38.09 9.12
N SER A 78 4.16 38.11 8.84
CA SER A 78 3.18 37.34 9.60
C SER A 78 3.48 35.84 9.50
N ARG A 79 3.30 35.11 10.61
CA ARG A 79 3.44 33.64 10.64
C ARG A 79 2.57 32.93 9.58
N HIS A 80 1.43 33.52 9.25
CA HIS A 80 0.49 32.97 8.27
C HIS A 80 1.01 33.02 6.82
N ALA A 81 2.01 33.84 6.53
CA ALA A 81 2.59 33.94 5.19
C ALA A 81 3.43 32.71 4.81
N PHE A 82 3.86 31.91 5.80
CA PHE A 82 4.81 30.82 5.59
C PHE A 82 4.15 29.46 5.34
N TYR A 83 2.88 29.27 5.71
CA TYR A 83 2.23 27.96 5.53
C TYR A 83 2.20 27.55 4.05
N GLY A 84 2.68 26.35 3.73
CA GLY A 84 2.82 25.85 2.37
C GLY A 84 3.98 26.44 1.57
N ALA A 85 4.82 27.28 2.18
CA ALA A 85 6.00 27.83 1.52
C ALA A 85 7.04 26.72 1.24
N LYS A 86 7.71 26.81 0.09
CA LYS A 86 8.78 25.90 -0.31
C LYS A 86 10.12 26.41 0.25
N LEU A 87 10.75 25.60 1.08
CA LEU A 87 12.07 25.84 1.67
C LEU A 87 13.12 24.97 0.95
N VAL A 88 14.16 25.59 0.40
CA VAL A 88 15.32 24.90 -0.17
C VAL A 88 16.57 25.37 0.55
N LEU A 89 17.36 24.44 1.07
CA LEU A 89 18.55 24.74 1.87
C LEU A 89 19.80 24.11 1.28
N HIS A 90 20.93 24.78 1.45
CA HIS A 90 22.25 24.34 1.01
C HIS A 90 23.28 24.60 2.11
N TYR A 91 24.19 23.65 2.31
CA TYR A 91 25.36 23.79 3.14
C TYR A 91 26.59 24.01 2.27
N GLY A 92 27.29 25.12 2.46
CA GLY A 92 28.55 25.41 1.81
C GLY A 92 29.73 25.16 2.76
N LEU A 93 30.74 24.44 2.29
CA LEU A 93 32.01 24.27 2.99
C LEU A 93 33.14 24.82 2.13
N GLN A 94 34.01 25.64 2.72
CA GLN A 94 35.22 26.10 2.06
C GLN A 94 36.30 25.00 2.11
N LEU A 95 36.75 24.57 0.94
CA LEU A 95 37.81 23.59 0.75
C LEU A 95 39.20 24.23 0.88
N PRO A 96 40.27 23.43 1.04
CA PRO A 96 41.64 23.91 0.87
C PRO A 96 41.81 24.64 -0.46
N GLY A 97 42.44 25.82 -0.44
CA GLY A 97 42.58 26.69 -1.61
C GLY A 97 41.40 27.66 -1.82
N GLY A 98 40.42 27.71 -0.91
CA GLY A 98 39.40 28.77 -0.85
C GLY A 98 38.14 28.53 -1.71
N ARG A 99 38.12 27.47 -2.52
CA ARG A 99 36.94 27.05 -3.31
C ARG A 99 35.82 26.55 -2.39
N TRP A 100 34.57 26.82 -2.75
CA TRP A 100 33.40 26.33 -2.03
C TRP A 100 32.85 25.05 -2.66
N GLU A 101 32.53 24.05 -1.85
CA GLU A 101 31.69 22.91 -2.22
C GLU A 101 30.34 23.04 -1.54
N THR A 102 29.26 22.76 -2.27
CA THR A 102 27.90 22.94 -1.80
C THR A 102 27.17 21.60 -1.76
N VAL A 103 26.62 21.28 -0.59
CA VAL A 103 25.78 20.10 -0.33
C VAL A 103 24.33 20.57 -0.21
N PRO A 104 23.41 20.17 -1.11
CA PRO A 104 21.99 20.47 -0.96
C PRO A 104 21.46 19.71 0.26
N LEU A 105 20.73 20.42 1.13
CA LEU A 105 20.21 19.86 2.37
C LEU A 105 18.85 19.19 2.19
N GLY A 106 18.09 19.63 1.19
CA GLY A 106 16.79 19.08 0.83
C GLY A 106 15.82 20.16 0.37
N VAL A 107 14.64 19.70 -0.04
CA VAL A 107 13.48 20.53 -0.39
C VAL A 107 12.37 20.19 0.58
N TYR A 108 11.83 21.22 1.24
CA TYR A 108 10.86 21.08 2.31
C TYR A 108 9.65 21.98 2.05
N THR A 109 8.51 21.62 2.61
CA THR A 109 7.27 22.41 2.63
C THR A 109 6.96 22.79 4.07
N VAL A 110 6.78 24.09 4.33
CA VAL A 110 6.46 24.60 5.67
C VAL A 110 5.06 24.17 6.09
N ALA A 111 4.97 23.46 7.21
CA ALA A 111 3.71 22.98 7.78
C ALA A 111 3.32 23.73 9.06
N GLU A 112 4.31 24.20 9.84
CA GLU A 112 4.07 24.95 11.07
C GLU A 112 4.88 26.25 11.08
N ALA A 113 4.24 27.33 11.52
CA ALA A 113 4.88 28.63 11.73
C ALA A 113 4.34 29.29 13.00
N GLU A 114 5.20 29.50 13.99
CA GLU A 114 4.84 30.09 15.28
C GLU A 114 5.57 31.42 15.50
N ARG A 115 4.82 32.49 15.77
CA ARG A 115 5.42 33.80 16.05
C ARG A 115 5.94 33.82 17.50
N ARG A 116 7.22 34.13 17.65
CA ARG A 116 7.84 34.59 18.91
C ARG A 116 8.09 36.09 18.81
N ALA A 117 8.53 36.73 19.89
CA ALA A 117 8.69 38.18 19.94
C ALA A 117 9.55 38.75 18.79
N LEU A 118 10.70 38.12 18.50
CA LEU A 118 11.70 38.63 17.54
C LEU A 118 11.89 37.76 16.28
N TYR A 119 11.21 36.61 16.20
CA TYR A 119 11.40 35.66 15.11
C TYR A 119 10.15 34.79 14.91
N VAL A 120 10.10 34.09 13.78
CA VAL A 120 9.10 33.05 13.50
C VAL A 120 9.80 31.69 13.53
N SER A 121 9.30 30.78 14.36
CA SER A 121 9.75 29.39 14.39
C SER A 121 9.03 28.62 13.29
N ILE A 122 9.79 27.98 12.41
CA ILE A 122 9.32 27.27 11.23
C ILE A 122 9.64 25.79 11.40
N LYS A 123 8.65 24.93 11.16
CA LYS A 123 8.86 23.50 10.88
C LYS A 123 8.36 23.19 9.47
N ALA A 124 9.24 22.61 8.69
CA ALA A 124 8.98 22.17 7.33
C ALA A 124 9.30 20.69 7.21
N TYR A 125 8.50 19.98 6.42
CA TYR A 125 8.70 18.56 6.15
C TYR A 125 9.12 18.36 4.71
N ASP A 126 9.92 17.34 4.44
CA ASP A 126 10.35 17.02 3.08
C ASP A 126 9.15 16.63 2.18
N ASN A 127 9.42 16.38 0.92
CA ASN A 127 8.38 16.08 -0.05
C ASN A 127 7.67 14.72 0.15
N ILE A 128 8.08 13.90 1.14
CA ILE A 128 7.26 12.76 1.58
C ILE A 128 5.94 13.24 2.20
N LEU A 129 5.87 14.49 2.69
CA LEU A 129 4.62 15.12 3.13
C LEU A 129 3.51 15.02 2.08
N ALA A 130 3.85 15.13 0.78
CA ALA A 130 2.86 15.03 -0.30
C ALA A 130 2.18 13.65 -0.35
N LEU A 131 2.85 12.59 0.13
CA LEU A 131 2.32 11.23 0.20
C LEU A 131 1.37 11.01 1.40
N GLN A 132 1.29 11.95 2.35
CA GLN A 132 0.39 11.84 3.50
C GLN A 132 -1.09 11.97 3.11
N GLN A 133 -1.37 12.35 1.87
CA GLN A 133 -2.71 12.40 1.30
C GLN A 133 -3.38 11.02 1.33
N LYS A 134 -4.71 11.05 1.46
CA LYS A 134 -5.54 9.83 1.44
C LYS A 134 -5.38 9.13 0.09
N TYR A 135 -5.13 7.83 0.13
CA TYR A 135 -5.22 6.97 -1.04
C TYR A 135 -6.70 6.64 -1.29
N ASP A 136 -7.15 6.85 -2.53
CA ASP A 136 -8.55 6.68 -2.92
C ASP A 136 -8.90 5.25 -3.33
N GLY A 137 -7.93 4.32 -3.25
CA GLY A 137 -8.11 2.93 -3.65
C GLY A 137 -7.86 2.67 -5.14
N THR A 138 -7.37 3.66 -5.89
CA THR A 138 -7.05 3.52 -7.33
C THR A 138 -6.12 2.35 -7.58
N THR A 139 -6.56 1.37 -8.35
CA THR A 139 -5.73 0.21 -8.70
C THR A 139 -4.50 0.64 -9.48
N MET A 140 -3.33 0.22 -9.02
CA MET A 140 -2.03 0.41 -9.67
C MET A 140 -1.39 -0.94 -9.91
N GLN A 141 -0.78 -1.11 -11.08
CA GLN A 141 -0.06 -2.33 -11.43
C GLN A 141 1.26 -2.00 -12.10
N GLY A 142 2.28 -2.84 -11.87
CA GLY A 142 3.54 -2.78 -12.59
C GLY A 142 4.72 -3.25 -11.75
N THR A 143 5.93 -3.00 -12.27
CA THR A 143 7.19 -3.15 -11.54
C THR A 143 7.29 -2.12 -10.40
N ALA A 144 8.28 -2.27 -9.52
CA ALA A 144 8.51 -1.29 -8.45
C ALA A 144 8.68 0.14 -9.01
N TYR A 145 9.35 0.30 -10.16
CA TYR A 145 9.49 1.59 -10.85
C TYR A 145 8.13 2.12 -11.35
N ALA A 146 7.33 1.29 -12.00
CA ALA A 146 6.03 1.69 -12.53
C ALA A 146 5.02 2.05 -11.43
N LEU A 147 5.00 1.29 -10.32
CA LEU A 147 4.17 1.58 -9.15
C LEU A 147 4.59 2.90 -8.49
N LEU A 148 5.89 3.10 -8.26
CA LEU A 148 6.41 4.33 -7.66
C LEU A 148 6.13 5.55 -8.56
N GLY A 149 6.19 5.39 -9.88
CA GLY A 149 5.86 6.43 -10.85
C GLY A 149 4.38 6.85 -10.79
N GLN A 150 3.46 5.89 -10.65
CA GLN A 150 2.03 6.17 -10.46
C GLN A 150 1.78 6.90 -9.13
N ILE A 151 2.41 6.46 -8.03
CA ILE A 151 2.33 7.11 -6.72
C ILE A 151 2.87 8.55 -6.79
N ALA A 152 4.01 8.76 -7.44
CA ALA A 152 4.61 10.08 -7.62
C ALA A 152 3.67 11.00 -8.42
N ALA A 153 3.14 10.53 -9.54
CA ALA A 153 2.22 11.29 -10.38
C ALA A 153 0.94 11.70 -9.62
N ALA A 154 0.35 10.77 -8.86
CA ALA A 154 -0.84 11.04 -8.06
C ALA A 154 -0.61 12.11 -6.99
N CYS A 155 0.62 12.22 -6.46
CA CYS A 155 0.98 13.17 -5.41
C CYS A 155 1.69 14.43 -5.92
N GLY A 156 1.80 14.63 -7.24
CA GLY A 156 2.51 15.78 -7.83
C GLY A 156 4.03 15.77 -7.61
N LEU A 157 4.62 14.59 -7.42
CA LEU A 157 6.05 14.36 -7.28
C LEU A 157 6.66 13.83 -8.58
N THR A 158 7.99 13.84 -8.65
CA THR A 158 8.77 13.18 -9.71
C THR A 158 9.69 12.13 -9.11
N LEU A 159 10.10 11.14 -9.91
CA LEU A 159 11.07 10.13 -9.47
C LEU A 159 12.50 10.66 -9.55
N GLY A 160 13.29 10.34 -8.54
CA GLY A 160 14.72 10.68 -8.49
C GLY A 160 15.65 9.60 -9.07
N GLN A 161 15.10 8.43 -9.43
CA GLN A 161 15.81 7.27 -9.95
C GLN A 161 15.20 6.81 -11.27
N THR A 162 16.04 6.22 -12.10
CA THR A 162 15.66 5.51 -13.33
C THR A 162 15.16 4.10 -13.02
N GLU A 163 14.50 3.47 -14.00
CA GLU A 163 14.07 2.07 -13.90
C GLU A 163 15.23 1.12 -13.63
N ALA A 164 16.36 1.33 -14.29
CA ALA A 164 17.56 0.52 -14.10
C ALA A 164 18.13 0.64 -12.68
N GLU A 165 18.14 1.84 -12.10
CA GLU A 165 18.61 2.07 -10.73
C GLU A 165 17.69 1.40 -9.71
N ILE A 166 16.37 1.46 -9.89
CA ILE A 166 15.41 0.75 -9.02
C ILE A 166 15.54 -0.77 -9.19
N GLY A 167 15.66 -1.25 -10.43
CA GLY A 167 15.87 -2.66 -10.74
C GLY A 167 17.14 -3.25 -10.12
N ALA A 168 18.18 -2.43 -9.94
CA ALA A 168 19.43 -2.83 -9.32
C ALA A 168 19.36 -2.95 -7.78
N LEU A 169 18.32 -2.42 -7.13
CA LEU A 169 18.19 -2.46 -5.66
C LEU A 169 17.94 -3.88 -5.16
N ASN A 170 17.06 -4.61 -5.84
CA ASN A 170 16.67 -5.97 -5.49
C ASN A 170 16.02 -6.66 -6.70
N PRO A 171 16.24 -7.97 -6.93
CA PRO A 171 15.56 -8.71 -8.00
C PRO A 171 14.03 -8.62 -7.95
N ASN A 172 13.44 -8.44 -6.76
CA ASN A 172 12.01 -8.25 -6.58
C ASN A 172 11.46 -7.00 -7.29
N ALA A 173 12.31 -6.00 -7.57
CA ALA A 173 11.89 -4.76 -8.23
C ALA A 173 11.29 -5.00 -9.64
N ALA A 174 11.69 -6.09 -10.30
CA ALA A 174 11.19 -6.48 -11.63
C ALA A 174 9.87 -7.26 -11.60
N LEU A 175 9.40 -7.67 -10.42
CA LEU A 175 8.13 -8.37 -10.28
C LEU A 175 6.96 -7.43 -10.63
N VAL A 176 6.00 -7.94 -11.39
CA VAL A 176 4.77 -7.22 -11.68
C VAL A 176 3.81 -7.45 -10.52
N CYS A 177 3.60 -6.41 -9.71
CA CYS A 177 2.72 -6.45 -8.55
C CYS A 177 1.54 -5.48 -8.72
N GLN A 178 0.53 -5.60 -7.86
CA GLN A 178 -0.66 -4.77 -7.90
C GLN A 178 -1.06 -4.26 -6.51
N LEU A 179 -1.34 -2.97 -6.41
CA LEU A 179 -2.01 -2.31 -5.28
C LEU A 179 -3.41 -1.86 -5.68
N SER A 180 -4.34 -1.87 -4.74
CA SER A 180 -5.76 -1.56 -4.93
C SER A 180 -6.40 -1.20 -3.59
N GLY A 181 -7.61 -0.63 -3.62
CA GLY A 181 -8.37 -0.32 -2.40
C GLY A 181 -8.68 -1.52 -1.49
N ALA A 182 -8.59 -2.75 -1.99
CA ALA A 182 -8.76 -3.97 -1.20
C ALA A 182 -7.60 -4.25 -0.23
N ASP A 183 -6.46 -3.59 -0.40
CA ASP A 183 -5.22 -3.87 0.34
C ASP A 183 -5.15 -3.19 1.73
N GLY A 184 -6.19 -2.47 2.14
CA GLY A 184 -6.26 -1.82 3.46
C GLY A 184 -5.31 -0.64 3.65
N LEU A 185 -4.62 -0.18 2.60
CA LEU A 185 -3.75 1.00 2.64
C LEU A 185 -4.59 2.29 2.66
N ALA A 186 -4.30 3.19 3.59
CA ALA A 186 -5.05 4.43 3.80
C ALA A 186 -4.41 5.65 3.11
N THR A 187 -3.09 5.65 2.92
CA THR A 187 -2.35 6.80 2.38
C THR A 187 -1.38 6.41 1.28
N TRP A 188 -1.06 7.35 0.38
CA TRP A 188 -0.04 7.14 -0.65
C TRP A 188 1.34 6.84 -0.07
N ARG A 189 1.59 7.30 1.16
CA ARG A 189 2.79 7.01 1.94
C ARG A 189 2.90 5.53 2.29
N GLU A 190 1.80 4.89 2.64
CA GLU A 190 1.75 3.44 2.87
C GLU A 190 1.93 2.67 1.55
N CYS A 191 1.38 3.15 0.43
CA CYS A 191 1.66 2.57 -0.89
C CYS A 191 3.16 2.63 -1.22
N ALA A 192 3.80 3.78 -1.02
CA ALA A 192 5.25 3.93 -1.24
C ALA A 192 6.08 3.04 -0.29
N ALA A 193 5.66 2.93 0.97
CA ALA A 193 6.27 2.04 1.94
C ALA A 193 6.16 0.56 1.53
N ALA A 194 5.00 0.12 0.99
CA ALA A 194 4.82 -1.24 0.49
C ALA A 194 5.76 -1.54 -0.69
N VAL A 195 5.91 -0.61 -1.64
CA VAL A 195 6.87 -0.74 -2.75
C VAL A 195 8.31 -0.76 -2.22
N ALA A 196 8.64 0.05 -1.22
CA ALA A 196 9.96 0.04 -0.60
C ALA A 196 10.26 -1.27 0.15
N GLN A 197 9.26 -1.87 0.77
CA GLN A 197 9.38 -3.16 1.46
C GLN A 197 9.72 -4.28 0.48
N LEU A 198 9.11 -4.27 -0.71
CA LEU A 198 9.38 -5.25 -1.79
C LEU A 198 10.86 -5.32 -2.17
N VAL A 199 11.58 -4.19 -2.10
CA VAL A 199 13.00 -4.11 -2.43
C VAL A 199 13.92 -4.18 -1.21
N GLY A 200 13.40 -4.42 0.00
CA GLY A 200 14.19 -4.50 1.23
C GLY A 200 14.76 -3.16 1.68
N GLY A 201 14.01 -2.08 1.45
CA GLY A 201 14.46 -0.70 1.70
C GLY A 201 13.37 0.18 2.29
N PHE A 202 13.50 1.48 2.03
CA PHE A 202 12.58 2.54 2.47
C PHE A 202 12.39 3.60 1.37
N ALA A 203 11.23 4.24 1.35
CA ALA A 203 10.96 5.37 0.48
C ALA A 203 11.44 6.66 1.15
N ALA A 204 12.01 7.56 0.36
CA ALA A 204 12.55 8.84 0.83
C ALA A 204 12.41 9.92 -0.25
N ALA A 205 12.55 11.17 0.15
CA ALA A 205 12.82 12.26 -0.77
C ALA A 205 14.34 12.38 -0.97
N ASP A 206 14.80 12.48 -2.22
CA ASP A 206 16.18 12.85 -2.48
C ASP A 206 16.43 14.34 -2.16
N ARG A 207 17.70 14.77 -2.26
CA ARG A 207 18.08 16.15 -1.95
C ARG A 207 17.45 17.20 -2.90
N ALA A 208 16.93 16.79 -4.05
CA ALA A 208 16.17 17.63 -4.97
C ALA A 208 14.65 17.59 -4.72
N GLY A 209 14.20 16.83 -3.72
CA GLY A 209 12.79 16.68 -3.36
C GLY A 209 12.03 15.66 -4.21
N ARG A 210 12.72 14.76 -4.90
CA ARG A 210 12.12 13.74 -5.77
C ARG A 210 11.94 12.43 -4.99
N LEU A 211 10.91 11.67 -5.31
CA LEU A 211 10.63 10.38 -4.67
C LEU A 211 11.66 9.33 -5.12
N VAL A 212 12.27 8.64 -4.15
CA VAL A 212 13.28 7.59 -4.37
C VAL A 212 13.06 6.41 -3.43
N LEU A 213 13.59 5.25 -3.80
CA LEU A 213 13.78 4.10 -2.93
C LEU A 213 15.26 4.00 -2.55
N ARG A 214 15.52 3.78 -1.27
CA ARG A 214 16.86 3.59 -0.74
C ARG A 214 16.96 2.26 0.01
N THR A 215 18.12 1.64 -0.10
CA THR A 215 18.52 0.46 0.67
C THR A 215 19.63 0.84 1.65
N PHE A 216 19.95 -0.09 2.54
CA PHE A 216 21.02 0.09 3.52
C PHE A 216 22.37 -0.25 2.88
N ALA A 217 23.37 0.61 3.11
CA ALA A 217 24.68 0.45 2.51
C ALA A 217 25.39 -0.81 3.04
N GLU A 218 25.92 -1.63 2.13
CA GLU A 218 26.72 -2.82 2.47
C GLU A 218 28.13 -2.48 2.97
N LYS A 219 28.67 -1.31 2.58
CA LYS A 219 30.06 -0.91 2.90
C LYS A 219 30.12 0.45 3.58
N PRO A 220 31.01 0.62 4.57
CA PRO A 220 31.15 1.89 5.27
C PRO A 220 31.54 3.00 4.29
N CYS A 221 30.90 4.14 4.45
CA CYS A 221 31.12 5.33 3.65
C CYS A 221 32.09 6.32 4.33
N ALA A 222 32.25 6.17 5.65
CA ALA A 222 33.19 6.92 6.47
C ALA A 222 33.66 6.07 7.67
N ALA A 223 34.83 6.43 8.21
CA ALA A 223 35.31 5.94 9.49
C ALA A 223 35.30 7.10 10.50
N LEU A 224 34.56 6.95 11.60
CA LEU A 224 34.44 7.93 12.68
C LEU A 224 35.33 7.50 13.85
N THR A 225 36.60 7.88 13.80
CA THR A 225 37.57 7.60 14.87
C THR A 225 37.20 8.31 16.17
N ALA A 226 37.85 7.95 17.28
CA ALA A 226 37.66 8.61 18.58
C ALA A 226 37.83 10.15 18.50
N ALA A 227 38.77 10.64 17.68
CA ALA A 227 38.98 12.07 17.49
C ALA A 227 37.90 12.77 16.65
N ALA A 228 37.15 12.02 15.84
CA ALA A 228 36.09 12.54 14.98
C ALA A 228 34.72 12.61 15.68
N ARG A 229 34.59 12.00 16.86
CA ARG A 229 33.35 11.95 17.66
C ARG A 229 33.54 12.64 19.00
N SER A 230 32.49 13.29 19.46
CA SER A 230 32.44 13.90 20.79
C SER A 230 31.90 12.93 21.85
N GLU A 231 31.04 11.99 21.42
CA GLU A 231 30.43 10.98 22.28
C GLU A 231 30.03 9.78 21.41
N ALA A 232 30.13 8.57 21.96
CA ALA A 232 29.63 7.37 21.32
C ALA A 232 29.15 6.36 22.35
N ALA A 233 27.96 5.81 22.13
CA ALA A 233 27.45 4.62 22.79
C ALA A 233 27.39 3.52 21.73
N VAL A 234 28.22 2.49 21.87
CA VAL A 234 28.30 1.34 20.95
C VAL A 234 27.86 0.11 21.72
N SER A 235 26.90 -0.63 21.17
CA SER A 235 26.39 -1.84 21.80
C SER A 235 27.45 -2.94 21.86
N ASP A 236 27.33 -3.82 22.86
CA ASP A 236 28.15 -5.01 23.08
C ASP A 236 27.70 -6.22 22.25
N PHE A 237 26.59 -6.08 21.52
CA PHE A 237 26.05 -7.10 20.62
C PHE A 237 25.99 -6.58 19.18
N ALA A 238 26.04 -7.53 18.24
CA ALA A 238 25.79 -7.26 16.82
C ALA A 238 24.41 -7.78 16.41
N CYS A 239 23.76 -7.08 15.48
CA CYS A 239 22.56 -7.53 14.81
C CYS A 239 22.97 -8.36 13.59
N HIS A 240 22.99 -9.67 13.78
CA HIS A 240 23.13 -10.67 12.72
C HIS A 240 21.78 -11.34 12.50
N TYR A 241 21.29 -11.39 11.26
CA TYR A 241 20.00 -11.99 10.92
C TYR A 241 20.17 -13.36 10.26
N ALA A 242 19.75 -14.40 10.98
CA ALA A 242 19.81 -15.80 10.55
C ALA A 242 18.60 -16.26 9.74
N ALA A 243 17.47 -15.53 9.86
CA ALA A 243 16.24 -15.84 9.16
C ALA A 243 15.39 -14.60 8.90
N LEU A 244 14.52 -14.71 7.89
CA LEU A 244 13.43 -13.79 7.59
C LEU A 244 12.16 -14.61 7.37
N SER A 245 11.06 -14.15 7.96
CA SER A 245 9.72 -14.74 7.78
C SER A 245 8.75 -13.66 7.33
N ILE A 246 8.08 -13.88 6.20
CA ILE A 246 6.93 -13.10 5.75
C ILE A 246 5.68 -13.86 6.16
N GLU A 247 4.80 -13.21 6.91
CA GLU A 247 3.50 -13.77 7.28
C GLU A 247 2.42 -13.14 6.40
N THR A 248 1.74 -13.98 5.63
CA THR A 248 0.60 -13.65 4.77
C THR A 248 -0.69 -14.26 5.31
N ASP A 249 -1.85 -13.88 4.78
CA ASP A 249 -3.13 -14.42 5.24
C ASP A 249 -3.24 -15.92 4.95
N ASP A 250 -2.60 -16.37 3.87
CA ASP A 250 -2.58 -17.76 3.40
C ASP A 250 -1.48 -18.63 4.02
N GLY A 251 -0.61 -18.06 4.88
CA GLY A 251 0.49 -18.79 5.50
C GLY A 251 1.76 -17.97 5.71
N SER A 252 2.83 -18.65 6.14
CA SER A 252 4.14 -18.03 6.38
C SER A 252 5.20 -18.56 5.43
N PHE A 253 5.99 -17.66 4.86
CA PHE A 253 7.13 -17.98 4.00
C PHE A 253 8.41 -17.60 4.74
N ALA A 254 9.31 -18.56 4.89
CA ALA A 254 10.54 -18.35 5.64
C ALA A 254 11.76 -18.64 4.78
N ALA A 255 12.80 -17.83 4.95
CA ALA A 255 14.14 -18.07 4.45
C ALA A 255 15.09 -17.98 5.64
N GLY A 256 16.00 -18.94 5.78
CA GLY A 256 16.89 -18.97 6.93
C GLY A 256 17.92 -20.08 6.85
N ARG A 257 18.92 -20.02 7.73
CA ARG A 257 19.94 -21.07 7.87
C ARG A 257 19.60 -21.94 9.08
N SER A 258 19.43 -23.24 8.87
CA SER A 258 18.96 -24.20 9.89
C SER A 258 19.86 -24.37 11.12
N GLN A 259 21.08 -23.81 11.10
CA GLN A 259 22.07 -23.92 12.18
C GLN A 259 22.55 -22.56 12.72
N ASP A 260 21.94 -21.46 12.27
CA ASP A 260 22.36 -20.11 12.63
C ASP A 260 21.44 -19.55 13.72
N THR A 261 22.03 -19.14 14.86
CA THR A 261 21.29 -18.68 16.05
C THR A 261 21.10 -17.16 16.07
N GLY A 262 21.27 -16.48 14.94
CA GLY A 262 21.01 -15.05 14.79
C GLY A 262 19.52 -14.66 14.92
N LEU A 263 19.27 -13.36 14.76
CA LEU A 263 17.93 -12.76 14.79
C LEU A 263 17.05 -13.28 13.65
N THR A 264 15.74 -13.31 13.89
CA THR A 264 14.73 -13.53 12.85
C THR A 264 13.98 -12.24 12.59
N MET A 265 14.05 -11.70 11.38
CA MET A 265 13.17 -10.61 10.96
C MET A 265 11.78 -11.18 10.65
N ARG A 266 10.73 -10.63 11.27
CA ARG A 266 9.35 -10.96 10.95
C ARG A 266 8.69 -9.79 10.25
N ILE A 267 8.12 -10.05 9.08
CA ILE A 267 7.33 -9.10 8.32
C ILE A 267 5.89 -9.61 8.33
N SER A 268 5.08 -9.08 9.24
CA SER A 268 3.72 -9.57 9.47
C SER A 268 2.67 -8.96 8.53
N ASN A 269 3.02 -7.89 7.81
CA ASN A 269 2.18 -7.27 6.80
C ASN A 269 3.04 -6.90 5.60
N MET A 270 2.99 -7.73 4.56
CA MET A 270 3.68 -7.49 3.29
C MET A 270 2.69 -7.49 2.14
N THR A 271 2.01 -6.36 1.97
CA THR A 271 0.91 -6.16 1.01
C THR A 271 1.20 -6.69 -0.40
N LEU A 272 2.41 -6.47 -0.92
CA LEU A 272 2.78 -6.90 -2.27
C LEU A 272 3.11 -8.41 -2.36
N ALA A 273 3.34 -9.09 -1.23
CA ALA A 273 3.50 -10.54 -1.16
C ALA A 273 2.19 -11.26 -0.79
N GLU A 274 1.15 -10.55 -0.33
CA GLU A 274 -0.19 -11.14 -0.10
C GLU A 274 -0.81 -11.66 -1.42
N LYS A 275 -0.35 -11.16 -2.57
CA LYS A 275 -0.84 -11.58 -3.89
C LYS A 275 0.20 -12.41 -4.64
N GLY A 276 -0.29 -13.33 -5.47
CA GLY A 276 0.55 -14.16 -6.33
C GLY A 276 0.72 -15.61 -5.87
N LEU A 277 1.46 -16.40 -6.65
CA LEU A 277 1.65 -17.82 -6.40
C LEU A 277 2.59 -18.05 -5.21
N PRO A 278 2.46 -19.17 -4.46
CA PRO A 278 3.37 -19.51 -3.36
C PRO A 278 4.86 -19.48 -3.74
N ALA A 279 5.20 -19.86 -4.97
CA ALA A 279 6.58 -19.78 -5.49
C ALA A 279 7.10 -18.34 -5.58
N THR A 280 6.25 -17.39 -6.03
CA THR A 280 6.60 -15.96 -6.07
C THR A 280 6.79 -15.40 -4.66
N ARG A 281 5.92 -15.80 -3.72
CA ARG A 281 6.03 -15.39 -2.31
C ARG A 281 7.33 -15.89 -1.68
N GLN A 282 7.69 -17.15 -1.91
CA GLN A 282 8.98 -17.69 -1.47
C GLN A 282 10.16 -16.96 -2.12
N GLN A 283 10.09 -16.67 -3.42
CA GLN A 283 11.13 -15.92 -4.12
C GLN A 283 11.32 -14.51 -3.54
N ILE A 284 10.23 -13.81 -3.19
CA ILE A 284 10.31 -12.52 -2.50
C ILE A 284 11.05 -12.67 -1.18
N THR A 285 10.65 -13.64 -0.35
CA THR A 285 11.29 -13.94 0.94
C THR A 285 12.79 -14.22 0.79
N ASP A 286 13.17 -15.05 -0.16
CA ASP A 286 14.57 -15.43 -0.40
C ASP A 286 15.42 -14.23 -0.83
N ASN A 287 14.89 -13.39 -1.72
CA ASN A 287 15.58 -12.19 -2.20
C ASN A 287 15.72 -11.12 -1.12
N LEU A 288 14.73 -10.95 -0.25
CA LEU A 288 14.82 -10.04 0.89
C LEU A 288 15.80 -10.56 1.93
N PHE A 289 15.80 -11.86 2.21
CA PHE A 289 16.74 -12.47 3.12
C PHE A 289 18.18 -12.35 2.60
N ALA A 290 18.40 -12.56 1.30
CA ALA A 290 19.72 -12.36 0.68
C ALA A 290 20.25 -10.93 0.81
N ALA A 291 19.35 -9.92 0.78
CA ALA A 291 19.72 -8.54 1.07
C ALA A 291 20.04 -8.33 2.56
N LEU A 292 19.18 -8.85 3.45
CA LEU A 292 19.32 -8.74 4.90
C LEU A 292 20.63 -9.36 5.42
N GLN A 293 21.07 -10.48 4.84
CA GLN A 293 22.33 -11.16 5.19
C GLN A 293 23.58 -10.32 4.97
N ARG A 294 23.50 -9.26 4.17
CA ARG A 294 24.63 -8.37 3.89
C ARG A 294 24.68 -7.18 4.84
N LEU A 295 23.75 -7.14 5.82
CA LEU A 295 23.55 -5.98 6.65
C LEU A 295 24.14 -6.08 8.04
N ASP A 296 24.83 -7.15 8.44
CA ASP A 296 25.46 -7.30 9.76
C ASP A 296 26.05 -5.99 10.29
N TYR A 297 25.59 -5.56 11.46
CA TYR A 297 25.90 -4.25 12.01
C TYR A 297 25.81 -4.24 13.54
N VAL A 298 26.40 -3.21 14.14
CA VAL A 298 26.38 -2.97 15.59
C VAL A 298 25.52 -1.73 15.86
N PRO A 299 24.45 -1.84 16.68
CA PRO A 299 23.69 -0.68 17.11
C PRO A 299 24.58 0.31 17.84
N ALA A 300 24.44 1.59 17.50
CA ALA A 300 25.26 2.63 18.10
C ALA A 300 24.58 3.99 18.00
N THR A 301 24.88 4.87 18.94
CA THR A 301 24.57 6.29 18.87
C THR A 301 25.87 7.07 18.94
N VAL A 302 26.14 7.89 17.92
CA VAL A 302 27.38 8.66 17.81
C VAL A 302 27.03 10.13 17.69
N THR A 303 27.66 10.96 18.51
CA THR A 303 27.56 12.41 18.38
C THR A 303 28.89 12.98 17.93
N MET A 304 28.86 13.77 16.86
CA MET A 304 30.03 14.34 16.20
C MET A 304 29.80 15.81 15.81
N PRO A 305 30.86 16.57 15.48
CA PRO A 305 30.70 17.83 14.77
C PRO A 305 29.96 17.63 13.44
N GLY A 306 29.01 18.52 13.11
CA GLY A 306 28.07 18.27 12.00
C GLY A 306 28.70 18.05 10.62
N ASP A 307 28.19 17.05 9.91
CA ASP A 307 28.42 16.69 8.51
C ASP A 307 27.07 16.33 7.85
N PRO A 308 26.45 17.30 7.16
CA PRO A 308 25.12 17.10 6.60
C PRO A 308 25.09 16.17 5.37
N ALA A 309 26.25 15.66 4.92
CA ALA A 309 26.33 14.71 3.81
C ALA A 309 25.82 13.31 4.19
N PHE A 310 25.80 12.96 5.48
CA PHE A 310 25.22 11.69 5.94
C PHE A 310 23.71 11.64 5.74
N GLU A 311 23.22 10.45 5.39
CA GLU A 311 21.82 10.13 5.15
C GLU A 311 21.40 8.86 5.91
N PRO A 312 20.10 8.70 6.22
CA PRO A 312 19.58 7.40 6.63
C PRO A 312 19.89 6.37 5.54
N GLY A 313 20.29 5.17 5.97
CA GLY A 313 20.78 4.08 5.13
C GLY A 313 22.32 4.03 4.97
N ASP A 314 23.05 5.09 5.31
CA ASP A 314 24.52 5.06 5.26
C ASP A 314 25.09 4.06 6.28
N ARG A 315 26.27 3.50 5.98
CA ARG A 315 27.04 2.67 6.90
C ARG A 315 28.28 3.43 7.33
N VAL A 316 28.61 3.42 8.62
CA VAL A 316 29.85 4.05 9.12
C VAL A 316 30.61 3.08 10.02
N ALA A 317 31.92 3.03 9.83
CA ALA A 317 32.81 2.30 10.71
C ALA A 317 33.16 3.16 11.93
N LEU A 318 33.21 2.54 13.10
CA LEU A 318 33.57 3.19 14.36
C LEU A 318 34.85 2.57 14.91
N PRO A 319 36.05 2.95 14.42
CA PRO A 319 37.29 2.46 15.00
C PRO A 319 37.39 2.76 16.50
N MET A 320 37.76 1.75 17.28
CA MET A 320 37.93 1.77 18.73
C MET A 320 39.42 1.67 19.09
N GLU A 321 39.76 2.03 20.32
CA GLU A 321 41.16 1.99 20.80
C GLU A 321 41.69 0.56 20.96
N ASP A 322 40.80 -0.42 21.14
CA ASP A 322 41.12 -1.85 21.20
C ASP A 322 41.44 -2.47 19.83
N GLY A 323 41.45 -1.67 18.76
CA GLY A 323 41.71 -2.10 17.39
C GLY A 323 40.48 -2.66 16.66
N THR A 324 39.32 -2.77 17.32
CA THR A 324 38.07 -3.12 16.65
C THR A 324 37.51 -1.95 15.85
N ALA A 325 36.64 -2.23 14.88
CA ALA A 325 35.96 -1.21 14.09
C ALA A 325 34.50 -1.60 13.83
N PRO A 326 33.64 -1.66 14.87
CA PRO A 326 32.22 -1.95 14.70
C PRO A 326 31.58 -1.04 13.65
N GLU A 327 30.76 -1.62 12.78
CA GLU A 327 30.07 -0.90 11.72
C GLU A 327 28.61 -0.69 12.10
N MET A 328 28.15 0.56 12.11
CA MET A 328 26.75 0.88 12.37
C MET A 328 26.03 1.27 11.06
N LEU A 329 24.74 0.96 10.99
CA LEU A 329 23.83 1.51 10.00
C LEU A 329 23.20 2.80 10.55
N VAL A 330 23.27 3.89 9.81
CA VAL A 330 22.62 5.16 10.15
C VAL A 330 21.15 5.02 9.83
N THR A 331 20.33 4.88 10.86
CA THR A 331 18.86 4.75 10.72
C THR A 331 18.11 6.02 11.08
N HIS A 332 18.78 6.92 11.80
CA HIS A 332 18.28 8.23 12.21
C HIS A 332 19.46 9.20 12.32
N PHE A 333 19.27 10.45 11.92
CA PHE A 333 20.19 11.52 12.24
C PHE A 333 19.45 12.78 12.71
N VAL A 334 20.13 13.53 13.57
CA VAL A 334 19.77 14.92 13.91
C VAL A 334 21.00 15.78 13.67
N TRP A 335 20.94 16.69 12.71
CA TRP A 335 22.02 17.63 12.38
C TRP A 335 21.64 19.04 12.78
N ARG A 336 22.53 19.76 13.47
CA ARG A 336 22.36 21.18 13.79
C ARG A 336 23.44 22.01 13.12
N TYR A 337 23.04 23.07 12.42
CA TYR A 337 24.00 23.96 11.76
C TYR A 337 24.92 24.63 12.80
N ARG A 338 26.24 24.52 12.59
CA ARG A 338 27.28 24.93 13.56
C ARG A 338 27.09 24.35 14.97
N GLY A 339 26.40 23.22 15.06
CA GLY A 339 26.18 22.47 16.29
C GLY A 339 26.70 21.04 16.17
N ARG A 340 26.19 20.19 17.05
CA ARG A 340 26.46 18.75 17.04
C ARG A 340 25.49 18.06 16.08
N GLN A 341 25.95 16.96 15.50
CA GLN A 341 25.11 15.98 14.81
C GLN A 341 25.14 14.67 15.56
N THR A 342 23.97 14.04 15.69
CA THR A 342 23.81 12.72 16.27
C THR A 342 23.39 11.76 15.17
N LEU A 343 24.06 10.62 15.06
CA LEU A 343 23.71 9.49 14.21
C LEU A 343 23.28 8.34 15.12
N LYS A 344 22.19 7.65 14.78
CA LYS A 344 21.68 6.51 15.53
C LYS A 344 21.43 5.32 14.60
N GLY A 345 21.95 4.17 15.00
CA GLY A 345 21.64 2.85 14.45
C GLY A 345 20.84 2.06 15.48
N VAL A 346 19.57 1.81 15.17
CA VAL A 346 18.68 0.97 16.01
C VAL A 346 19.06 -0.49 15.90
N GLY A 347 18.68 -1.31 16.88
CA GLY A 347 18.79 -2.76 16.78
C GLY A 347 18.44 -3.45 18.11
N ARG A 348 17.94 -4.68 18.01
CA ARG A 348 17.52 -5.47 19.17
C ARG A 348 18.64 -6.35 19.67
N ASN A 349 18.78 -6.47 20.99
CA ASN A 349 19.64 -7.47 21.58
C ASN A 349 19.09 -8.88 21.29
N PRO A 350 19.86 -9.79 20.66
CA PRO A 350 19.45 -11.16 20.38
C PRO A 350 18.94 -11.94 21.60
N TYR A 351 19.52 -11.69 22.78
CA TYR A 351 19.10 -12.35 24.03
C TYR A 351 17.70 -11.92 24.50
N LEU A 352 17.19 -10.79 24.03
CA LEU A 352 15.87 -10.24 24.36
C LEU A 352 14.83 -10.46 23.24
N GLY A 353 15.22 -11.18 22.16
CA GLY A 353 14.40 -11.42 20.96
C GLY A 353 13.17 -12.33 21.13
N GLY A 354 13.02 -12.97 22.30
CA GLY A 354 11.96 -13.95 22.55
C GLY A 354 10.63 -13.39 23.08
N THR A 355 10.61 -12.14 23.55
CA THR A 355 9.46 -11.56 24.27
C THR A 355 9.03 -10.26 23.62
N THR A 356 8.11 -10.32 22.65
CA THR A 356 6.84 -9.53 22.54
C THR A 356 6.33 -9.42 21.08
N ASP A 357 5.02 -9.17 20.98
CA ASP A 357 4.17 -8.79 19.83
C ASP A 357 3.66 -9.87 18.86
N GLY A 358 4.48 -10.84 18.46
CA GLY A 358 4.03 -11.85 17.47
C GLY A 358 2.84 -12.72 17.92
N ALA A 359 2.65 -12.93 19.22
CA ALA A 359 1.51 -13.70 19.74
C ALA A 359 0.20 -12.90 19.75
N THR A 360 0.27 -11.60 20.04
CA THR A 360 -0.89 -10.68 20.07
C THR A 360 -1.35 -10.38 18.66
N GLU A 361 -0.41 -10.13 17.75
CA GLU A 361 -0.69 -9.86 16.33
C GLU A 361 -1.24 -11.11 15.63
N LYS A 362 -0.70 -12.29 15.92
CA LYS A 362 -1.26 -13.59 15.48
C LYS A 362 -2.66 -13.83 16.04
N ALA A 363 -2.94 -13.43 17.27
CA ALA A 363 -4.27 -13.54 17.86
C ALA A 363 -5.26 -12.57 17.20
N LEU A 364 -4.85 -11.32 16.96
CA LEU A 364 -5.64 -10.31 16.25
C LEU A 364 -5.94 -10.72 14.80
N ARG A 365 -4.95 -11.23 14.07
CA ARG A 365 -5.11 -11.72 12.69
C ARG A 365 -6.01 -12.95 12.63
N ARG A 366 -5.87 -13.90 13.56
CA ARG A 366 -6.82 -15.03 13.69
C ARG A 366 -8.25 -14.56 13.98
N LEU A 367 -8.41 -13.53 14.79
CA LEU A 367 -9.71 -12.93 15.08
C LEU A 367 -10.28 -12.21 13.86
N GLN A 368 -9.47 -11.48 13.08
CA GLN A 368 -9.86 -10.83 11.83
C GLN A 368 -10.26 -11.86 10.77
N ASN A 369 -9.43 -12.87 10.50
CA ASN A 369 -9.72 -13.91 9.52
C ASN A 369 -10.96 -14.73 9.94
N SER A 370 -11.14 -14.99 11.25
CA SER A 370 -12.37 -15.61 11.75
C SER A 370 -13.60 -14.69 11.66
N ALA A 371 -13.43 -13.37 11.65
CA ALA A 371 -14.52 -12.42 11.51
C ALA A 371 -14.93 -12.26 10.02
N GLU A 372 -13.96 -12.25 9.11
CA GLU A 372 -14.20 -12.19 7.67
C GLU A 372 -14.85 -13.48 7.13
N SER A 373 -14.40 -14.67 7.57
CA SER A 373 -15.03 -15.94 7.16
C SER A 373 -16.49 -16.08 7.63
N LYS A 374 -16.92 -15.32 8.63
CA LYS A 374 -18.29 -15.30 9.15
C LYS A 374 -19.18 -14.23 8.53
N ARG A 375 -18.67 -13.43 7.58
CA ARG A 375 -19.46 -12.37 6.93
C ARG A 375 -20.50 -13.00 6.00
N ILE A 376 -21.75 -12.56 6.14
CA ILE A 376 -22.83 -12.92 5.23
C ILE A 376 -22.69 -12.05 3.96
N VAL A 377 -22.63 -12.69 2.79
CA VAL A 377 -22.57 -12.00 1.50
C VAL A 377 -23.90 -12.15 0.76
N TYR A 378 -24.29 -11.12 0.02
CA TYR A 378 -25.56 -11.05 -0.72
C TYR A 378 -25.30 -10.84 -2.21
N TYR A 379 -25.83 -11.74 -3.03
CA TYR A 379 -25.91 -11.59 -4.49
C TYR A 379 -27.33 -11.21 -4.86
N SER A 380 -27.56 -10.00 -5.37
CA SER A 380 -28.89 -9.49 -5.66
C SER A 380 -29.19 -9.43 -7.15
N PHE A 381 -30.46 -9.63 -7.50
CA PHE A 381 -31.00 -9.51 -8.84
C PHE A 381 -32.29 -8.70 -8.84
N THR A 382 -32.49 -7.98 -9.93
CA THR A 382 -33.74 -7.28 -10.24
C THR A 382 -33.97 -7.34 -11.75
N ASN A 383 -35.21 -7.59 -12.18
CA ASN A 383 -35.51 -7.71 -13.60
C ASN A 383 -35.45 -6.33 -14.28
N PRO A 384 -34.73 -6.18 -15.41
CA PRO A 384 -34.60 -4.89 -16.08
C PRO A 384 -35.78 -4.55 -17.00
N ALA A 385 -36.53 -5.57 -17.45
CA ALA A 385 -37.61 -5.42 -18.43
C ALA A 385 -38.93 -6.06 -17.93
N GLU A 386 -40.03 -5.68 -18.57
CA GLU A 386 -41.33 -6.31 -18.34
C GLU A 386 -41.28 -7.78 -18.80
N LEU A 387 -41.88 -8.67 -18.01
CA LEU A 387 -42.07 -10.07 -18.37
C LEU A 387 -43.56 -10.33 -18.58
N ALA A 388 -43.90 -11.01 -19.67
CA ALA A 388 -45.25 -11.52 -19.93
C ALA A 388 -45.17 -13.05 -20.02
N VAL A 389 -45.70 -13.73 -19.00
CA VAL A 389 -45.65 -15.18 -18.86
C VAL A 389 -46.99 -15.79 -19.28
N GLN A 390 -46.93 -16.71 -20.23
CA GLN A 390 -48.07 -17.49 -20.73
C GLN A 390 -47.70 -18.98 -20.71
N THR A 391 -48.09 -19.74 -21.74
CA THR A 391 -47.85 -21.19 -21.82
C THR A 391 -46.39 -21.55 -22.11
N VAL A 392 -45.58 -20.61 -22.61
CA VAL A 392 -44.15 -20.81 -22.84
C VAL A 392 -43.37 -20.51 -21.58
N GLU A 393 -42.47 -21.42 -21.24
CA GLU A 393 -41.57 -21.26 -20.09
C GLU A 393 -40.64 -20.06 -20.30
N THR A 394 -40.70 -19.10 -19.38
CA THR A 394 -40.05 -17.78 -19.50
C THR A 394 -39.04 -17.58 -18.36
N PRO A 395 -37.77 -17.26 -18.64
CA PRO A 395 -36.79 -16.91 -17.61
C PRO A 395 -37.20 -15.66 -16.83
N ALA A 396 -37.14 -15.73 -15.51
CA ALA A 396 -37.55 -14.64 -14.62
C ALA A 396 -36.44 -14.16 -13.68
N VAL A 397 -35.55 -15.06 -13.22
CA VAL A 397 -34.40 -14.72 -12.38
C VAL A 397 -33.17 -15.48 -12.87
N ALA A 398 -32.03 -14.80 -12.92
CA ALA A 398 -30.72 -15.41 -13.13
C ALA A 398 -29.72 -14.80 -12.14
N ILE A 399 -29.14 -15.62 -11.26
CA ILE A 399 -28.11 -15.21 -10.29
C ILE A 399 -26.94 -16.18 -10.37
N ALA A 400 -25.75 -15.66 -10.64
CA ALA A 400 -24.50 -16.40 -10.53
C ALA A 400 -23.79 -16.01 -9.23
N PHE A 401 -23.32 -17.00 -8.46
CA PHE A 401 -22.65 -16.79 -7.18
C PHE A 401 -21.55 -17.83 -6.96
N THR A 402 -20.60 -17.52 -6.07
CA THR A 402 -19.44 -18.38 -5.79
C THR A 402 -19.25 -18.55 -4.29
N ALA A 403 -18.88 -19.77 -3.87
CA ALA A 403 -18.45 -20.05 -2.52
C ALA A 403 -16.91 -20.11 -2.42
N VAL A 404 -16.34 -19.56 -1.35
CA VAL A 404 -14.89 -19.61 -1.07
C VAL A 404 -14.54 -20.92 -0.35
N GLU A 405 -15.47 -21.44 0.44
CA GLU A 405 -15.41 -22.74 1.12
C GLU A 405 -16.75 -23.47 0.97
N GLU A 406 -16.78 -24.79 1.19
CA GLU A 406 -18.03 -25.55 1.11
C GLU A 406 -19.01 -25.01 2.15
N THR A 407 -20.18 -24.54 1.70
CA THR A 407 -21.12 -23.82 2.58
C THR A 407 -22.58 -24.06 2.18
N SER A 408 -23.48 -23.59 3.03
CA SER A 408 -24.91 -23.50 2.71
C SER A 408 -25.28 -22.08 2.31
N ALA A 409 -26.25 -21.96 1.40
CA ALA A 409 -26.79 -20.68 0.97
C ALA A 409 -28.31 -20.74 0.89
N MET A 410 -28.96 -19.58 0.84
CA MET A 410 -30.41 -19.49 0.65
C MET A 410 -30.73 -18.49 -0.45
N PHE A 411 -31.66 -18.88 -1.32
CA PHE A 411 -32.30 -18.01 -2.28
C PHE A 411 -33.63 -17.52 -1.72
N LEU A 412 -33.85 -16.22 -1.85
CA LEU A 412 -35.10 -15.55 -1.52
C LEU A 412 -35.48 -14.64 -2.69
N ALA A 413 -36.72 -14.68 -3.14
CA ALA A 413 -37.22 -13.70 -4.10
C ALA A 413 -38.64 -13.25 -3.81
N GLN A 414 -38.95 -12.02 -4.17
CA GLN A 414 -40.29 -11.45 -4.16
C GLN A 414 -40.62 -10.95 -5.57
N LEU A 415 -41.74 -11.39 -6.11
CA LEU A 415 -42.24 -11.02 -7.42
C LEU A 415 -43.58 -10.32 -7.26
N LEU A 416 -43.70 -9.12 -7.84
CA LEU A 416 -44.95 -8.38 -7.96
C LEU A 416 -45.58 -8.70 -9.32
N LEU A 417 -46.75 -9.33 -9.29
CA LEU A 417 -47.40 -9.92 -10.46
C LEU A 417 -48.73 -9.23 -10.73
N ASP A 418 -49.14 -9.11 -11.99
CA ASP A 418 -50.52 -8.80 -12.40
C ASP A 418 -51.08 -9.95 -13.23
N ALA A 419 -52.15 -10.59 -12.75
CA ALA A 419 -52.73 -11.79 -13.32
C ALA A 419 -53.98 -11.47 -14.14
N ALA A 420 -54.02 -11.98 -15.37
CA ALA A 420 -55.15 -11.89 -16.28
C ALA A 420 -55.60 -13.30 -16.73
N PRO A 421 -56.52 -13.95 -16.00
CA PRO A 421 -57.10 -15.24 -16.38
C PRO A 421 -57.87 -15.17 -17.70
N ASP A 422 -57.81 -16.24 -18.50
CA ASP A 422 -58.71 -16.42 -19.65
C ASP A 422 -60.14 -16.62 -19.14
N THR A 423 -61.14 -16.17 -19.92
CA THR A 423 -62.56 -16.32 -19.56
C THR A 423 -62.92 -17.77 -19.25
N GLY A 424 -63.38 -18.04 -18.02
CA GLY A 424 -63.81 -19.36 -17.57
C GLY A 424 -62.68 -20.36 -17.27
N LYS A 425 -61.41 -19.93 -17.27
CA LYS A 425 -60.27 -20.79 -16.89
C LYS A 425 -59.67 -20.35 -15.55
N VAL A 426 -59.07 -21.31 -14.86
CA VAL A 426 -58.26 -21.05 -13.66
C VAL A 426 -56.83 -20.76 -14.10
N LEU A 427 -56.33 -19.57 -13.76
CA LEU A 427 -54.93 -19.22 -14.00
C LEU A 427 -54.05 -19.90 -12.93
N THR A 428 -53.12 -20.74 -13.38
CA THR A 428 -52.10 -21.38 -12.52
C THR A 428 -50.72 -21.02 -13.00
N LEU A 429 -49.94 -20.37 -12.12
CA LEU A 429 -48.53 -20.07 -12.33
C LEU A 429 -47.69 -21.21 -11.71
N THR A 430 -46.77 -21.76 -12.47
CA THR A 430 -45.79 -22.76 -12.02
C THR A 430 -44.39 -22.16 -12.07
N VAL A 431 -43.62 -22.37 -11.01
CA VAL A 431 -42.23 -21.94 -10.89
C VAL A 431 -41.33 -23.15 -11.06
N ARG A 432 -40.28 -23.01 -11.87
CA ARG A 432 -39.26 -24.04 -12.10
C ARG A 432 -37.89 -23.49 -11.76
N TYR A 433 -37.10 -24.27 -11.02
CA TYR A 433 -35.74 -23.93 -10.64
C TYR A 433 -34.74 -24.72 -11.48
N TYR A 434 -33.65 -24.06 -11.86
CA TYR A 434 -32.54 -24.62 -12.60
C TYR A 434 -31.24 -24.27 -11.87
N ILE A 435 -30.38 -25.26 -11.66
CA ILE A 435 -29.05 -25.07 -11.08
C ILE A 435 -28.05 -25.51 -12.15
N ASN A 436 -27.18 -24.59 -12.58
CA ASN A 436 -26.24 -24.82 -13.69
C ASN A 436 -26.95 -25.39 -14.93
N ASP A 437 -28.10 -24.80 -15.27
CA ASP A 437 -28.99 -25.20 -16.37
C ASP A 437 -29.62 -26.60 -16.27
N VAL A 438 -29.43 -27.29 -15.13
CA VAL A 438 -30.09 -28.58 -14.84
C VAL A 438 -31.39 -28.33 -14.06
N PRO A 439 -32.55 -28.86 -14.53
CA PRO A 439 -33.83 -28.67 -13.85
C PRO A 439 -33.89 -29.39 -12.49
N VAL A 440 -34.49 -28.73 -11.49
CA VAL A 440 -34.80 -29.33 -10.20
C VAL A 440 -36.15 -30.05 -10.29
N GLU A 441 -36.13 -31.37 -10.51
CA GLU A 441 -37.34 -32.14 -10.82
C GLU A 441 -38.36 -32.23 -9.68
N ASN A 442 -37.89 -32.28 -8.43
CA ASN A 442 -38.73 -32.57 -7.26
C ASN A 442 -39.29 -31.31 -6.56
N PHE A 443 -39.12 -30.12 -7.14
CA PHE A 443 -39.57 -28.87 -6.52
C PHE A 443 -40.04 -27.85 -7.56
N ALA A 444 -41.35 -27.84 -7.83
CA ALA A 444 -42.00 -26.92 -8.76
C ALA A 444 -43.28 -26.32 -8.13
N PRO A 445 -43.15 -25.28 -7.28
CA PRO A 445 -44.31 -24.70 -6.61
C PRO A 445 -45.30 -24.10 -7.62
N GLN A 446 -46.59 -24.25 -7.31
CA GLN A 446 -47.68 -23.76 -8.13
C GLN A 446 -48.60 -22.86 -7.31
N GLN A 447 -49.06 -21.77 -7.92
CA GLN A 447 -50.01 -20.85 -7.29
C GLN A 447 -51.15 -20.57 -8.26
N ARG A 448 -52.39 -20.66 -7.76
CA ARG A 448 -53.58 -20.19 -8.47
C ARG A 448 -53.73 -18.69 -8.24
N LEU A 449 -53.96 -17.93 -9.30
CA LEU A 449 -54.08 -16.48 -9.24
C LEU A 449 -55.45 -16.05 -9.77
N GLU A 450 -56.10 -15.16 -9.03
CA GLU A 450 -57.31 -14.45 -9.47
C GLU A 450 -56.93 -13.22 -10.29
N THR A 451 -57.91 -12.56 -10.91
CA THR A 451 -57.64 -11.35 -11.70
C THR A 451 -57.07 -10.23 -10.82
N GLY A 452 -55.99 -9.57 -11.28
CA GLY A 452 -55.39 -8.39 -10.64
C GLY A 452 -54.03 -8.65 -10.00
N ALA A 453 -53.63 -7.77 -9.07
CA ALA A 453 -52.28 -7.75 -8.49
C ALA A 453 -52.06 -8.83 -7.42
N HIS A 454 -50.90 -9.49 -7.48
CA HIS A 454 -50.45 -10.49 -6.52
C HIS A 454 -48.99 -10.29 -6.12
N THR A 455 -48.59 -10.87 -4.99
CA THR A 455 -47.18 -11.01 -4.59
C THR A 455 -46.85 -12.48 -4.43
N LEU A 456 -45.78 -12.93 -5.08
CA LEU A 456 -45.25 -14.28 -4.97
C LEU A 456 -43.89 -14.23 -4.26
N ALA A 457 -43.76 -14.96 -3.17
CA ALA A 457 -42.50 -15.14 -2.45
C ALA A 457 -41.92 -16.52 -2.77
N LEU A 458 -40.65 -16.53 -3.17
CA LEU A 458 -39.90 -17.74 -3.52
C LEU A 458 -38.78 -17.96 -2.51
N PHE A 459 -38.57 -19.23 -2.19
CA PHE A 459 -37.49 -19.68 -1.30
C PHE A 459 -36.89 -20.97 -1.86
N TYR A 460 -35.57 -21.04 -1.90
CA TYR A 460 -34.84 -22.26 -2.24
C TYR A 460 -33.57 -22.38 -1.38
N PRO A 461 -33.43 -23.41 -0.52
CA PRO A 461 -32.22 -23.64 0.24
C PRO A 461 -31.19 -24.44 -0.55
N PHE A 462 -29.95 -23.97 -0.59
CA PHE A 462 -28.81 -24.73 -1.06
C PHE A 462 -28.17 -25.45 0.12
N ALA A 463 -28.31 -26.79 0.15
CA ALA A 463 -27.76 -27.62 1.22
C ALA A 463 -26.22 -27.66 1.22
N SER A 464 -25.61 -27.64 0.04
CA SER A 464 -24.17 -27.51 -0.15
C SER A 464 -23.90 -26.75 -1.45
N VAL A 465 -22.95 -25.82 -1.40
CA VAL A 465 -22.39 -25.08 -2.53
C VAL A 465 -20.89 -25.37 -2.53
N GLU A 466 -20.38 -25.92 -3.62
CA GLU A 466 -19.00 -26.34 -3.73
C GLU A 466 -18.05 -25.12 -3.81
N ALA A 467 -16.96 -25.20 -3.05
CA ALA A 467 -15.94 -24.16 -3.01
C ALA A 467 -15.28 -23.95 -4.38
N GLY A 468 -14.95 -22.71 -4.72
CA GLY A 468 -14.16 -22.37 -5.90
C GLY A 468 -14.87 -22.57 -7.24
N THR A 469 -16.18 -22.83 -7.24
CA THR A 469 -16.99 -22.98 -8.45
C THR A 469 -18.06 -21.89 -8.56
N VAL A 470 -18.38 -21.48 -9.80
CA VAL A 470 -19.51 -20.58 -10.06
C VAL A 470 -20.77 -21.43 -10.14
N THR A 471 -21.75 -21.13 -9.27
CA THR A 471 -23.09 -21.73 -9.32
C THR A 471 -24.06 -20.74 -9.94
N ARG A 472 -24.83 -21.19 -10.94
CA ARG A 472 -25.86 -20.40 -11.62
C ARG A 472 -27.24 -20.89 -11.21
N LEU A 473 -28.01 -20.04 -10.55
CA LEU A 473 -29.43 -20.26 -10.30
C LEU A 473 -30.25 -19.54 -11.36
N SER A 474 -31.13 -20.29 -12.04
CA SER A 474 -32.15 -19.75 -12.93
C SER A 474 -33.54 -20.13 -12.43
N VAL A 475 -34.44 -19.14 -12.31
CA VAL A 475 -35.86 -19.38 -12.04
C VAL A 475 -36.66 -19.04 -13.29
N ARG A 476 -37.49 -19.99 -13.71
CA ARG A 476 -38.35 -19.87 -14.89
C ARG A 476 -39.81 -20.01 -14.49
N LEU A 477 -40.68 -19.28 -15.18
CA LEU A 477 -42.10 -19.21 -14.91
C LEU A 477 -42.88 -19.74 -16.11
N VAL A 478 -43.95 -20.47 -15.84
CA VAL A 478 -44.92 -20.90 -16.87
C VAL A 478 -46.33 -20.78 -16.33
N CYS A 479 -47.24 -20.30 -17.17
CA CYS A 479 -48.62 -20.02 -16.81
C CYS A 479 -49.58 -20.86 -17.67
N ALA A 480 -50.60 -21.43 -17.03
CA ALA A 480 -51.72 -22.08 -17.70
C ALA A 480 -53.02 -21.34 -17.38
N GLY A 481 -53.90 -21.18 -18.38
CA GLY A 481 -55.23 -20.59 -18.19
C GLY A 481 -55.29 -19.06 -18.09
N GLY A 482 -54.24 -18.36 -18.54
CA GLY A 482 -54.18 -16.89 -18.59
C GLY A 482 -52.76 -16.36 -18.78
N THR A 483 -52.58 -15.06 -18.56
CA THR A 483 -51.28 -14.36 -18.64
C THR A 483 -50.92 -13.74 -17.30
N VAL A 484 -49.63 -13.79 -16.93
CA VAL A 484 -49.07 -13.04 -15.80
C VAL A 484 -48.09 -12.01 -16.32
N LYS A 485 -48.22 -10.76 -15.87
CA LYS A 485 -47.27 -9.68 -16.16
C LYS A 485 -46.45 -9.31 -14.94
N ILE A 486 -45.18 -8.97 -15.16
CA ILE A 486 -44.26 -8.47 -14.15
C ILE A 486 -43.61 -7.22 -14.70
N ALA A 487 -43.86 -6.07 -14.07
CA ALA A 487 -43.27 -4.80 -14.50
C ALA A 487 -41.73 -4.82 -14.33
N PRO A 488 -40.99 -3.94 -15.03
CA PRO A 488 -39.58 -3.70 -14.73
C PRO A 488 -39.39 -3.41 -13.24
N TYR A 489 -38.33 -3.96 -12.66
CA TYR A 489 -38.02 -3.89 -11.22
C TYR A 489 -39.08 -4.53 -10.29
N GLY A 490 -40.03 -5.28 -10.85
CA GLY A 490 -41.06 -6.02 -10.12
C GLY A 490 -40.56 -7.28 -9.41
N ILE A 491 -39.32 -7.70 -9.68
CA ILE A 491 -38.66 -8.84 -9.03
C ILE A 491 -37.50 -8.33 -8.18
N LYS A 492 -37.45 -8.74 -6.92
CA LYS A 492 -36.27 -8.59 -6.06
C LYS A 492 -35.85 -9.95 -5.58
N ALA A 493 -34.66 -10.38 -5.95
CA ALA A 493 -34.14 -11.69 -5.62
C ALA A 493 -32.74 -11.58 -5.02
N THR A 494 -32.42 -12.46 -4.08
CA THR A 494 -31.12 -12.51 -3.42
C THR A 494 -30.71 -13.94 -3.13
N VAL A 495 -29.45 -14.28 -3.38
CA VAL A 495 -28.78 -15.44 -2.80
C VAL A 495 -27.86 -14.96 -1.68
N THR A 496 -27.94 -15.59 -0.51
CA THR A 496 -27.15 -15.19 0.66
C THR A 496 -26.62 -16.40 1.43
N GLY A 497 -25.42 -16.26 1.99
CA GLY A 497 -24.72 -17.32 2.72
C GLY A 497 -23.44 -16.81 3.37
N GLN A 498 -22.96 -17.53 4.37
CA GLN A 498 -21.62 -17.34 4.94
C GLN A 498 -20.60 -18.11 4.09
N GLY A 499 -19.35 -17.64 4.01
CA GLY A 499 -18.32 -18.28 3.19
C GLY A 499 -18.48 -18.08 1.67
N MET A 500 -19.33 -17.13 1.25
CA MET A 500 -19.51 -16.76 -0.15
C MET A 500 -18.49 -15.69 -0.57
N ALA A 501 -18.09 -15.69 -1.85
CA ALA A 501 -17.17 -14.69 -2.40
C ALA A 501 -17.85 -13.32 -2.51
N SER A 502 -17.08 -12.23 -2.40
CA SER A 502 -17.65 -10.87 -2.53
C SER A 502 -17.91 -10.46 -3.98
N GLU A 503 -17.21 -11.08 -4.93
CA GLU A 503 -17.38 -10.90 -6.36
C GLU A 503 -17.34 -12.27 -7.04
N THR A 504 -18.15 -12.46 -8.07
CA THR A 504 -18.08 -13.66 -8.92
C THR A 504 -16.91 -13.50 -9.87
N PRO A 505 -15.91 -14.40 -9.90
CA PRO A 505 -14.89 -14.40 -10.94
C PRO A 505 -15.58 -14.44 -12.32
N TRP A 506 -15.11 -13.64 -13.26
CA TRP A 506 -15.64 -13.66 -14.62
C TRP A 506 -15.47 -15.06 -15.23
N ASP A 507 -16.57 -15.70 -15.61
CA ASP A 507 -16.61 -17.08 -16.09
C ASP A 507 -16.34 -17.22 -17.61
N GLY A 508 -16.03 -16.11 -18.28
CA GLY A 508 -15.74 -16.07 -19.73
C GLY A 508 -16.99 -16.22 -20.62
N THR A 509 -18.19 -16.28 -20.06
CA THR A 509 -19.42 -16.52 -20.82
C THR A 509 -20.11 -15.21 -21.22
N LEU A 510 -20.46 -15.08 -22.50
CA LEU A 510 -21.29 -14.01 -23.05
C LEU A 510 -22.59 -14.63 -23.57
N GLU A 511 -23.72 -14.31 -22.94
CA GLU A 511 -25.05 -14.65 -23.47
C GLU A 511 -25.62 -13.43 -24.22
N CYS A 512 -25.86 -13.61 -25.52
CA CYS A 512 -26.52 -12.63 -26.38
C CYS A 512 -27.86 -13.21 -26.85
N GLU A 513 -28.96 -12.56 -26.48
CA GLU A 513 -30.29 -12.86 -27.04
C GLU A 513 -30.69 -11.76 -28.04
N GLU A 514 -31.15 -12.17 -29.23
CA GLU A 514 -31.70 -11.28 -30.24
C GLU A 514 -33.12 -11.74 -30.61
N THR A 515 -34.10 -10.83 -30.56
CA THR A 515 -35.46 -11.11 -31.02
C THR A 515 -35.55 -10.85 -32.53
N LEU A 516 -35.67 -11.92 -33.33
CA LEU A 516 -35.86 -11.79 -34.77
C LEU A 516 -37.31 -11.38 -35.11
N LEU A 517 -37.47 -10.45 -36.06
CA LEU A 517 -38.79 -10.06 -36.58
C LEU A 517 -39.48 -11.26 -37.28
N PRO A 518 -40.82 -11.36 -37.25
CA PRO A 518 -41.55 -12.45 -37.89
C PRO A 518 -41.24 -12.57 -39.38
N ILE A 519 -40.77 -13.73 -39.82
CA ILE A 519 -40.48 -14.00 -41.24
C ILE A 519 -41.80 -14.34 -41.96
N ALA A 520 -42.20 -13.49 -42.91
CA ALA A 520 -43.34 -13.76 -43.77
C ALA A 520 -42.96 -14.76 -44.89
N ILE A 521 -43.37 -16.03 -44.74
CA ILE A 521 -43.22 -17.02 -45.81
C ILE A 521 -44.33 -16.79 -46.84
N LYS A 522 -43.98 -16.31 -48.04
CA LYS A 522 -44.90 -16.27 -49.18
C LYS A 522 -44.76 -17.54 -50.02
N ALA A 523 -45.89 -18.20 -50.28
CA ALA A 523 -45.94 -19.32 -51.22
C ALA A 523 -45.58 -18.83 -52.63
N ARG A 524 -44.63 -19.51 -53.29
CA ARG A 524 -44.22 -19.23 -54.66
C ARG A 524 -45.16 -19.97 -55.62
N SER A 525 -46.07 -19.25 -56.28
CA SER A 525 -46.85 -19.84 -57.37
C SER A 525 -45.97 -19.99 -58.60
N ILE A 526 -45.72 -21.24 -59.02
CA ILE A 526 -45.18 -21.53 -60.34
C ILE A 526 -46.39 -21.59 -61.27
N ASN A 527 -46.49 -20.63 -62.20
CA ASN A 527 -47.47 -20.73 -63.29
C ASN A 527 -46.97 -21.82 -64.24
N VAL A 528 -47.76 -22.88 -64.38
CA VAL A 528 -47.60 -23.92 -65.42
C VAL A 528 -48.21 -23.42 -66.71
#